data_AF-U5NAV1-F1
#
_entry.id   AF-U5NAV1-F1
#
_cell.length_a   1.000
_cell.length_b   1.000
_cell.length_c   1.000
_cell.angle_alpha   90.00
_cell.angle_beta   90.00
_cell.angle_gamma   90.00
#
_symmetry.space_group_name_H-M   'P 1'
#
loop_
_entity.id
_entity.type
_entity.pdbx_description
1 polymer ?
#
loop_
_entity_poly.entity_id
_entity_poly.type
_entity_poly.pdbx_seq_one_letter_code
_entity_poly.pdbx_strand_id
1 'polypeptide(L)'
;MNNDNETSNMLQDTDVYRRKSLEILSLAISLRDNGERINDLLADFKEGFAKGWGVAVRTCFLDALDIKKTDKITDGKKSRIWTQGSTFSFSQGDILYDTPQAYERWETALQSISIAYQVLAGVPSRPRKEIELFRRNSSFNGSLKDRSTANLKRRELVFKAISTDWVDLEIINSNVLEATKSLFQ
;
A
#
# COMPACT_ATOMS: atom_id res chain seq x y z
N MET A 1 22.99 0.68 41.41
CA MET A 1 22.82 1.90 40.59
C MET A 1 23.08 1.60 39.10
N ASN A 2 22.50 0.53 38.54
CA ASN A 2 22.71 0.13 37.13
C ASN A 2 21.44 0.11 36.25
N ASN A 3 20.25 0.31 36.82
CA ASN A 3 18.99 0.19 36.06
C ASN A 3 18.69 1.37 35.12
N ASP A 4 19.22 2.56 35.40
CA ASP A 4 18.83 3.76 34.65
C ASP A 4 19.47 3.81 33.25
N ASN A 5 20.67 3.23 33.09
CA ASN A 5 21.37 3.19 31.80
C ASN A 5 20.78 2.13 30.83
N GLU A 6 20.33 0.98 31.32
CA GLU A 6 19.71 -0.05 30.47
C GLU A 6 18.33 0.39 29.97
N THR A 7 17.54 1.04 30.83
CA THR A 7 16.21 1.53 30.47
C THR A 7 16.29 2.68 29.46
N SER A 8 17.27 3.58 29.60
CA SER A 8 17.51 4.68 28.65
C SER A 8 17.94 4.20 27.26
N ASN A 9 18.79 3.17 27.19
CA ASN A 9 19.21 2.58 25.91
C ASN A 9 18.05 1.84 25.21
N MET A 10 17.25 1.08 25.96
CA MET A 10 16.04 0.43 25.44
C MET A 10 15.02 1.43 24.88
N LEU A 11 14.79 2.55 25.58
CA LEU A 11 13.87 3.60 25.13
C LEU A 11 14.37 4.31 23.86
N GLN A 12 15.67 4.63 23.78
CA GLN A 12 16.25 5.23 22.56
C GLN A 12 16.16 4.28 21.35
N ASP A 13 16.40 2.99 21.56
CA ASP A 13 16.24 1.99 20.52
C ASP A 13 14.79 1.90 20.04
N THR A 14 13.81 1.89 20.95
CA THR A 14 12.38 1.85 20.55
C THR A 14 11.96 3.03 19.68
N ASP A 15 12.46 4.24 19.95
CA ASP A 15 12.16 5.43 19.16
C ASP A 15 12.83 5.41 17.78
N VAL A 16 14.03 4.83 17.67
CA VAL A 16 14.72 4.63 16.39
C VAL A 16 13.97 3.61 15.53
N TYR A 17 13.58 2.47 16.11
CA TYR A 17 12.77 1.47 15.39
C TYR A 17 11.43 2.03 14.96
N ARG A 18 10.75 2.78 15.84
CA ARG A 18 9.47 3.43 15.52
C ARG A 18 9.59 4.39 14.34
N ARG A 19 10.62 5.25 14.33
CA ARG A 19 10.86 6.18 13.20
C ARG A 19 11.12 5.44 11.89
N LYS A 20 12.00 4.43 11.90
CA LYS A 20 12.26 3.59 10.72
C LYS A 20 10.99 2.89 10.23
N SER A 21 10.19 2.33 11.13
CA SER A 21 8.92 1.69 10.78
C SER A 21 7.93 2.67 10.14
N LEU A 22 7.86 3.90 10.62
CA LEU A 22 7.01 4.94 10.03
C LEU A 22 7.52 5.39 8.65
N GLU A 23 8.83 5.53 8.47
CA GLU A 23 9.44 5.84 7.18
C GLU A 23 9.13 4.75 6.15
N ILE A 24 9.32 3.48 6.53
CA ILE A 24 9.00 2.32 5.69
C ILE A 24 7.51 2.28 5.36
N LEU A 25 6.64 2.52 6.34
CA LEU A 25 5.19 2.55 6.13
C LEU A 25 4.79 3.68 5.17
N SER A 26 5.34 4.88 5.35
CA SER A 26 5.09 6.02 4.46
C SER A 26 5.55 5.70 3.04
N LEU A 27 6.71 5.06 2.89
CA LEU A 27 7.22 4.63 1.60
C LEU A 27 6.29 3.58 0.97
N ALA A 28 5.90 2.54 1.73
CA ALA A 28 5.02 1.48 1.26
C ALA A 28 3.63 2.01 0.82
N ILE A 29 3.07 2.99 1.53
CA ILE A 29 1.80 3.64 1.16
C ILE A 29 1.95 4.47 -0.13
N SER A 30 3.10 5.12 -0.31
CA SER A 30 3.36 5.94 -1.50
C SER A 30 3.62 5.13 -2.77
N LEU A 31 4.00 3.85 -2.63
CA LEU A 31 4.22 2.96 -3.75
C LEU A 31 2.91 2.63 -4.45
N ARG A 32 2.86 2.93 -5.75
CA ARG A 32 1.82 2.41 -6.65
C ARG A 32 2.02 0.91 -6.85
N ASP A 33 1.00 0.19 -7.30
CA ASP A 33 1.08 -1.25 -7.61
C ASP A 33 2.22 -1.59 -8.61
N ASN A 34 2.67 -0.61 -9.40
CA ASN A 34 3.80 -0.72 -10.34
C ASN A 34 5.07 0.04 -9.89
N GLY A 35 5.18 0.37 -8.61
CA GLY A 35 6.33 1.09 -8.03
C GLY A 35 7.58 0.21 -7.89
N GLU A 36 8.72 0.82 -7.57
CA GLU A 36 9.95 0.07 -7.29
C GLU A 36 9.79 -0.80 -6.04
N ARG A 37 10.18 -2.07 -6.15
CA ARG A 37 10.16 -3.02 -5.04
C ARG A 37 11.21 -2.65 -4.00
N ILE A 38 10.88 -2.75 -2.72
CA ILE A 38 11.73 -2.31 -1.61
C ILE A 38 12.49 -3.51 -1.04
N ASN A 39 13.76 -3.30 -0.70
CA ASN A 39 14.59 -4.31 -0.04
C ASN A 39 14.38 -4.34 1.47
N ASP A 40 14.09 -3.19 2.08
CA ASP A 40 13.89 -3.05 3.53
C ASP A 40 12.63 -3.77 4.04
N LEU A 41 11.70 -4.14 3.14
CA LEU A 41 10.51 -4.93 3.46
C LEU A 41 10.75 -6.44 3.40
N LEU A 42 11.91 -6.89 2.92
CA LEU A 42 12.20 -8.32 2.76
C LEU A 42 12.10 -9.04 4.10
N ALA A 43 11.18 -10.01 4.16
CA ALA A 43 11.11 -10.92 5.30
C ALA A 43 12.44 -11.67 5.47
N ASP A 44 12.97 -11.67 6.69
CA ASP A 44 14.15 -12.47 7.08
C ASP A 44 13.72 -13.91 7.30
N PHE A 45 14.09 -14.81 6.39
CA PHE A 45 13.81 -16.24 6.53
C PHE A 45 14.96 -16.95 7.24
N LYS A 46 14.73 -17.42 8.47
CA LYS A 46 15.64 -18.29 9.20
C LYS A 46 15.06 -19.70 9.25
N GLU A 47 15.88 -20.69 8.89
CA GLU A 47 15.46 -22.10 8.85
C GLU A 47 14.22 -22.35 7.97
N GLY A 48 13.98 -21.47 6.99
CA GLY A 48 12.83 -21.54 6.08
C GLY A 48 11.56 -20.86 6.58
N PHE A 49 11.60 -20.12 7.70
CA PHE A 49 10.46 -19.40 8.26
C PHE A 49 10.73 -17.91 8.47
N ALA A 50 9.71 -17.08 8.25
CA ALA A 50 9.79 -15.64 8.41
C ALA A 50 9.94 -15.26 9.89
N LYS A 51 11.10 -14.69 10.25
CA LYS A 51 11.42 -14.29 11.62
C LYS A 51 10.60 -13.07 12.05
N GLY A 52 10.07 -13.11 13.27
CA GLY A 52 9.37 -11.99 13.90
C GLY A 52 7.90 -11.86 13.51
N TRP A 53 7.37 -12.79 12.70
CA TRP A 53 5.95 -12.88 12.39
C TRP A 53 5.20 -13.59 13.52
N GLY A 54 3.93 -13.22 13.75
CA GLY A 54 3.09 -13.83 14.79
C GLY A 54 2.61 -15.25 14.47
N VAL A 55 2.87 -15.72 13.24
CA VAL A 55 2.57 -17.08 12.76
C VAL A 55 3.76 -17.60 11.97
N ALA A 56 3.88 -18.92 11.87
CA ALA A 56 4.95 -19.59 11.14
C ALA A 56 4.71 -19.49 9.63
N VAL A 57 5.24 -18.45 8.98
CA VAL A 57 5.17 -18.29 7.52
C VAL A 57 6.40 -18.92 6.88
N ARG A 58 6.20 -20.05 6.18
CA ARG A 58 7.27 -20.77 5.49
C ARG A 58 7.61 -20.15 4.12
N THR A 59 8.80 -20.45 3.58
CA THR A 59 9.24 -20.06 2.23
C THR A 59 8.34 -20.54 1.08
N CYS A 60 7.38 -21.45 1.29
CA CYS A 60 6.39 -21.76 0.26
C CYS A 60 5.44 -20.58 -0.01
N PHE A 61 5.36 -19.59 0.88
CA PHE A 61 4.54 -18.40 0.74
C PHE A 61 5.31 -17.21 0.13
N LEU A 62 6.48 -17.42 -0.48
CA LEU A 62 7.24 -16.33 -1.10
C LEU A 62 6.41 -15.56 -2.13
N ASP A 63 5.62 -16.26 -2.96
CA ASP A 63 4.74 -15.62 -3.93
C ASP A 63 3.61 -14.83 -3.27
N ALA A 64 3.01 -15.36 -2.19
CA ALA A 64 1.97 -14.66 -1.43
C ALA A 64 2.50 -13.38 -0.77
N LEU A 65 3.77 -13.38 -0.36
CA LEU A 65 4.47 -12.21 0.17
C LEU A 65 5.01 -11.27 -0.92
N ASP A 66 4.75 -11.58 -2.20
CA ASP A 66 5.31 -10.92 -3.39
C ASP A 66 6.85 -10.78 -3.35
N ILE A 67 7.54 -11.78 -2.80
CA ILE A 67 8.99 -11.85 -2.77
C ILE A 67 9.48 -12.54 -4.03
N LYS A 68 10.21 -11.82 -4.88
CA LYS A 68 10.69 -12.33 -6.18
C LYS A 68 12.13 -11.93 -6.44
N LYS A 69 12.80 -12.70 -7.29
CA LYS A 69 14.12 -12.33 -7.83
C LYS A 69 13.96 -11.38 -9.01
N THR A 70 14.34 -10.12 -8.84
CA THR A 70 14.32 -9.10 -9.90
C THR A 70 15.72 -8.71 -10.32
N ASP A 71 15.87 -8.39 -11.60
CA ASP A 71 17.13 -7.88 -12.13
C ASP A 71 17.29 -6.41 -11.75
N LYS A 72 18.35 -6.09 -11.01
CA LYS A 72 18.73 -4.71 -10.68
C LYS A 72 20.05 -4.38 -11.36
N ILE A 73 20.06 -3.27 -12.08
CA ILE A 73 21.29 -2.71 -12.67
C ILE A 73 21.89 -1.77 -11.65
N THR A 74 23.09 -2.07 -11.20
CA THR A 74 23.88 -1.18 -10.32
C THR A 74 25.25 -1.06 -10.95
N ASP A 75 25.69 0.18 -11.19
CA ASP A 75 26.96 0.51 -11.84
C ASP A 75 27.21 -0.25 -13.16
N GLY A 76 26.16 -0.36 -13.98
CA GLY A 76 26.21 -1.03 -15.29
C GLY A 76 26.26 -2.55 -15.24
N LYS A 77 26.29 -3.18 -14.06
CA LYS A 77 26.24 -4.63 -13.89
C LYS A 77 24.83 -5.08 -13.52
N LYS A 78 24.30 -6.04 -14.28
CA LYS A 78 23.04 -6.73 -13.96
C LYS A 78 23.30 -7.72 -12.83
N SER A 79 22.64 -7.51 -11.70
CA SER A 79 22.64 -8.43 -10.57
C SER A 79 21.21 -8.85 -10.25
N ARG A 80 21.03 -10.12 -9.89
CA ARG A 80 19.70 -10.65 -9.55
C ARG A 80 19.55 -10.65 -8.04
N ILE A 81 18.72 -9.74 -7.54
CA ILE A 81 18.49 -9.55 -6.11
C ILE A 81 17.07 -9.97 -5.74
N TRP A 82 16.88 -10.43 -4.51
CA TRP A 82 15.54 -10.59 -3.94
C TRP A 82 14.95 -9.23 -3.64
N THR A 83 13.67 -9.05 -3.94
CA THR A 83 12.91 -7.84 -3.64
C THR A 83 11.49 -8.22 -3.21
N GLN A 84 10.87 -7.37 -2.39
CA GLN A 84 9.51 -7.56 -1.92
C GLN A 84 8.59 -6.44 -2.42
N GLY A 85 7.39 -6.81 -2.88
CA GLY A 85 6.35 -5.83 -3.19
C GLY A 85 5.83 -5.10 -1.95
N SER A 86 5.18 -3.96 -2.14
CA SER A 86 4.48 -3.25 -1.07
C SER A 86 3.19 -3.93 -0.63
N THR A 87 2.70 -4.89 -1.42
CA THR A 87 1.47 -5.63 -1.18
C THR A 87 1.77 -7.12 -1.09
N PHE A 88 1.05 -7.80 -0.20
CA PHE A 88 1.05 -9.25 -0.08
C PHE A 88 -0.40 -9.73 -0.07
N SER A 89 -0.64 -10.94 -0.56
CA SER A 89 -1.96 -11.55 -0.58
C SER A 89 -1.83 -13.05 -0.42
N PHE A 90 -2.45 -13.58 0.64
CA PHE A 90 -2.68 -15.01 0.77
C PHE A 90 -3.93 -15.40 -0.02
N SER A 91 -3.94 -16.62 -0.55
CA SER A 91 -5.06 -17.15 -1.33
C SER A 91 -6.13 -17.71 -0.40
N GLN A 92 -7.39 -17.69 -0.86
CA GLN A 92 -8.46 -18.40 -0.16
C GLN A 92 -8.10 -19.88 -0.03
N GLY A 93 -8.22 -20.41 1.18
CA GLY A 93 -7.87 -21.78 1.53
C GLY A 93 -6.45 -21.94 2.09
N ASP A 94 -5.59 -20.92 2.00
CA ASP A 94 -4.27 -20.95 2.65
C ASP A 94 -4.43 -21.13 4.16
N ILE A 95 -3.56 -21.96 4.75
CA ILE A 95 -3.53 -22.24 6.19
C ILE A 95 -2.17 -21.86 6.75
N LEU A 96 -2.20 -21.04 7.79
CA LEU A 96 -1.04 -20.60 8.56
C LEU A 96 -1.13 -21.17 9.97
N TYR A 97 -0.02 -21.68 10.48
CA TYR A 97 0.05 -22.25 11.82
C TYR A 97 0.83 -21.35 12.78
N ASP A 98 0.60 -21.52 14.07
CA ASP A 98 1.34 -20.83 15.13
C ASP A 98 2.79 -21.28 15.27
N THR A 99 3.12 -22.49 14.79
CA THR A 99 4.41 -23.13 15.03
C THR A 99 5.08 -23.68 13.76
N PRO A 100 6.41 -23.57 13.60
CA PRO A 100 7.14 -24.15 12.46
C PRO A 100 6.98 -25.68 12.32
N GLN A 101 6.88 -26.38 13.45
CA GLN A 101 6.72 -27.83 13.54
C GLN A 101 5.44 -28.33 12.86
N ALA A 102 4.45 -27.45 12.68
CA ALA A 102 3.22 -27.74 11.95
C ALA A 102 3.43 -28.12 10.48
N TYR A 103 4.60 -27.77 9.91
CA TYR A 103 4.96 -28.05 8.52
C TYR A 103 5.80 -29.32 8.36
N GLU A 104 5.96 -30.12 9.42
CA GLU A 104 6.59 -31.44 9.37
C GLU A 104 5.59 -32.54 8.93
N ARG A 105 5.91 -33.81 9.19
CA ARG A 105 4.96 -34.92 8.96
C ARG A 105 3.72 -34.70 9.82
N TRP A 106 2.56 -35.03 9.26
CA TRP A 106 1.26 -34.73 9.88
C TRP A 106 1.12 -35.28 11.31
N GLU A 107 1.66 -36.47 11.57
CA GLU A 107 1.64 -37.11 12.89
C GLU A 107 2.36 -36.30 13.97
N THR A 108 3.49 -35.66 13.63
CA THR A 108 4.25 -34.81 14.56
C THR A 108 3.67 -33.41 14.62
N ALA A 109 3.25 -32.87 13.47
CA ALA A 109 2.64 -31.55 13.35
C ALA A 109 1.42 -31.40 14.27
N LEU A 110 0.50 -32.37 14.26
CA LEU A 110 -0.73 -32.34 15.05
C LEU A 110 -0.51 -32.19 16.57
N GLN A 111 0.62 -32.67 17.08
CA GLN A 111 0.95 -32.57 18.50
C GLN A 111 1.46 -31.18 18.89
N SER A 112 1.93 -30.41 17.91
CA SER A 112 2.56 -29.11 18.11
C SER A 112 1.65 -27.93 17.80
N ILE A 113 0.63 -28.12 16.94
CA ILE A 113 -0.28 -27.06 16.51
C ILE A 113 -1.22 -26.71 17.66
N SER A 114 -1.19 -25.46 18.12
CA SER A 114 -2.22 -24.94 19.03
C SER A 114 -3.27 -24.14 18.29
N ILE A 115 -2.86 -23.40 17.24
CA ILE A 115 -3.73 -22.50 16.48
C ILE A 115 -3.45 -22.65 14.98
N ALA A 116 -4.53 -22.75 14.20
CA ALA A 116 -4.50 -22.70 12.75
C ALA A 116 -5.40 -21.57 12.24
N TYR A 117 -4.86 -20.74 11.36
CA TYR A 117 -5.56 -19.65 10.69
C TYR A 117 -5.81 -20.05 9.24
N GLN A 118 -7.09 -20.14 8.85
CA GLN A 118 -7.47 -20.36 7.45
C GLN A 118 -7.93 -19.05 6.82
N VAL A 119 -7.39 -18.75 5.64
CA VAL A 119 -7.81 -17.60 4.84
C VAL A 119 -9.15 -17.93 4.16
N LEU A 120 -10.24 -17.32 4.64
CA LEU A 120 -11.57 -17.52 4.07
C LEU A 120 -11.81 -16.65 2.83
N ALA A 121 -11.31 -15.42 2.84
CA ALA A 121 -11.37 -14.48 1.74
C ALA A 121 -10.29 -13.39 1.91
N GLY A 122 -9.80 -12.85 0.80
CA GLY A 122 -8.92 -11.69 0.78
C GLY A 122 -9.66 -10.47 0.23
N VAL A 123 -9.65 -9.37 0.97
CA VAL A 123 -10.14 -8.08 0.48
C VAL A 123 -8.93 -7.14 0.37
N PRO A 124 -8.74 -6.44 -0.77
CA PRO A 124 -7.62 -5.53 -0.92
C PRO A 124 -7.59 -4.47 0.18
N SER A 125 -6.54 -4.47 0.99
CA SER A 125 -6.28 -3.39 1.94
C SER A 125 -5.69 -2.21 1.19
N ARG A 126 -6.54 -1.29 0.75
CA ARG A 126 -6.08 -0.02 0.19
C ARG A 126 -6.04 1.02 1.31
N PRO A 127 -4.88 1.68 1.54
CA PRO A 127 -4.90 2.92 2.30
C PRO A 127 -5.98 3.82 1.70
N ARG A 128 -6.82 4.43 2.53
CA ARG A 128 -7.81 5.40 2.04
C ARG A 128 -7.02 6.46 1.27
N LYS A 129 -7.17 6.51 -0.06
CA LYS A 129 -6.52 7.53 -0.88
C LYS A 129 -6.86 8.89 -0.28
N GLU A 130 -5.90 9.79 -0.20
CA GLU A 130 -6.18 11.19 0.06
C GLU A 130 -7.11 11.66 -1.07
N ILE A 131 -8.35 12.00 -0.71
CA ILE A 131 -9.35 12.44 -1.68
C ILE A 131 -9.25 13.96 -1.74
N GLU A 132 -8.79 14.48 -2.87
CA GLU A 132 -8.92 15.91 -3.14
C GLU A 132 -10.38 16.22 -3.44
N LEU A 133 -11.06 16.80 -2.45
CA LEU A 133 -12.44 17.25 -2.59
C LEU A 133 -12.44 18.68 -3.11
N PHE A 134 -13.18 18.89 -4.19
CA PHE A 134 -13.40 20.20 -4.77
C PHE A 134 -14.86 20.58 -4.58
N ARG A 135 -15.10 21.87 -4.38
CA ARG A 135 -16.43 22.45 -4.45
C ARG A 135 -16.36 23.75 -5.22
N ARG A 136 -17.44 24.09 -5.92
CA ARG A 136 -17.60 25.45 -6.41
C ARG A 136 -17.84 26.38 -5.21
N ASN A 137 -17.16 27.53 -5.19
CA ASN A 137 -17.45 28.58 -4.21
C ASN A 137 -18.88 29.11 -4.43
N SER A 138 -19.76 28.91 -3.44
CA SER A 138 -21.17 29.32 -3.49
C SER A 138 -21.34 30.83 -3.64
N SER A 139 -20.40 31.61 -3.11
CA SER A 139 -20.40 33.08 -3.20
C SER A 139 -19.86 33.60 -4.53
N PHE A 140 -19.34 32.74 -5.42
CA PHE A 140 -18.82 33.16 -6.72
C PHE A 140 -19.95 33.22 -7.77
N ASN A 141 -20.42 34.44 -8.00
CA ASN A 141 -21.44 34.85 -8.97
C ASN A 141 -20.85 35.60 -10.19
N GLY A 142 -19.52 35.64 -10.31
CA GLY A 142 -18.81 36.27 -11.42
C GLY A 142 -19.02 35.55 -12.75
N SER A 143 -19.15 36.34 -13.83
CA SER A 143 -19.15 35.83 -15.20
C SER A 143 -17.73 35.87 -15.76
N LEU A 144 -17.28 34.83 -16.45
CA LEU A 144 -15.90 34.72 -16.98
C LEU A 144 -15.59 35.66 -18.17
N LYS A 145 -16.53 36.55 -18.52
CA LYS A 145 -16.68 37.28 -19.79
C LYS A 145 -15.45 38.07 -20.28
N ASP A 146 -14.45 38.34 -19.44
CA ASP A 146 -13.32 39.22 -19.80
C ASP A 146 -12.08 38.52 -20.39
N ARG A 147 -12.11 37.21 -20.70
CA ARG A 147 -10.89 36.52 -21.21
C ARG A 147 -11.13 35.56 -22.37
N SER A 148 -10.79 35.98 -23.61
CA SER A 148 -10.58 35.17 -24.83
C SER A 148 -11.62 34.06 -25.15
N THR A 149 -12.36 34.28 -26.23
CA THR A 149 -13.67 33.67 -26.58
C THR A 149 -13.70 32.14 -26.78
N ALA A 150 -12.59 31.47 -27.09
CA ALA A 150 -12.59 30.02 -27.30
C ALA A 150 -12.39 29.21 -26.01
N ASN A 151 -11.52 29.68 -25.10
CA ASN A 151 -11.27 29.04 -23.81
C ASN A 151 -12.41 29.30 -22.80
N LEU A 152 -13.20 30.34 -23.05
CA LEU A 152 -14.34 30.78 -22.25
C LEU A 152 -15.47 29.74 -22.19
N LYS A 153 -15.92 29.22 -23.34
CA LYS A 153 -17.04 28.26 -23.42
C LYS A 153 -16.74 26.96 -22.67
N ARG A 154 -15.51 26.45 -22.83
CA ARG A 154 -15.06 25.23 -22.15
C ARG A 154 -15.00 25.43 -20.63
N ARG A 155 -14.49 26.59 -20.18
CA ARG A 155 -14.42 26.93 -18.75
C ARG A 155 -15.81 27.14 -18.16
N GLU A 156 -16.71 27.82 -18.83
CA GLU A 156 -18.10 28.00 -18.35
C GLU A 156 -18.82 26.66 -18.16
N LEU A 157 -18.61 25.69 -19.04
CA LEU A 157 -19.17 24.35 -18.89
C LEU A 157 -18.53 23.57 -17.75
N VAL A 158 -17.21 23.67 -17.59
CA VAL A 158 -16.51 23.13 -16.40
C VAL A 158 -17.11 23.73 -15.12
N PHE A 159 -17.35 25.04 -15.09
CA PHE A 159 -17.98 25.72 -13.95
C PHE A 159 -19.44 25.33 -13.71
N LYS A 160 -20.18 24.91 -14.74
CA LYS A 160 -21.56 24.38 -14.62
C LYS A 160 -21.59 22.92 -14.20
N ALA A 161 -20.58 22.13 -14.58
CA ALA A 161 -20.47 20.71 -14.27
C ALA A 161 -19.98 20.43 -12.83
N ILE A 162 -19.32 21.42 -12.19
CA ILE A 162 -18.86 21.32 -10.80
C ILE A 162 -20.01 21.67 -9.84
N SER A 163 -20.35 20.74 -8.94
CA SER A 163 -21.36 20.92 -7.90
C SER A 163 -20.94 21.97 -6.86
N THR A 164 -21.94 22.52 -6.16
CA THR A 164 -21.75 23.30 -4.93
C THR A 164 -21.39 22.44 -3.73
N ASP A 165 -21.70 21.14 -3.80
CA ASP A 165 -21.31 20.16 -2.79
C ASP A 165 -19.85 19.73 -2.96
N TRP A 166 -19.27 19.16 -1.91
CA TRP A 166 -17.93 18.58 -1.97
C TRP A 166 -17.96 17.30 -2.82
N VAL A 167 -17.17 17.30 -3.89
CA VAL A 167 -17.14 16.20 -4.86
C VAL A 167 -15.69 15.83 -5.17
N ASP A 168 -15.44 14.54 -5.36
CA ASP A 168 -14.15 13.98 -5.79
C ASP A 168 -13.74 14.49 -7.18
N LEU A 169 -12.44 14.72 -7.38
CA LEU A 169 -11.83 15.04 -8.67
C LEU A 169 -12.20 14.05 -9.79
N GLU A 170 -12.30 12.75 -9.49
CA GLU A 170 -12.68 11.74 -10.50
C GLU A 170 -14.10 11.96 -11.04
N ILE A 171 -15.03 12.34 -10.17
CA ILE A 171 -16.41 12.65 -10.53
C ILE A 171 -16.46 13.97 -11.32
N ILE A 172 -15.69 14.99 -10.89
CA ILE A 172 -15.60 16.26 -11.62
C ILE A 172 -15.04 16.05 -13.03
N ASN A 173 -13.96 15.28 -13.18
CA ASN A 173 -13.38 14.98 -14.48
C ASN A 173 -14.38 14.26 -15.39
N SER A 174 -15.16 13.32 -14.82
CA SER A 174 -16.22 12.62 -15.54
C SER A 174 -17.32 13.57 -16.01
N ASN A 175 -17.83 14.44 -15.13
CA ASN A 175 -18.86 15.43 -15.45
C ASN A 175 -18.37 16.44 -16.50
N VAL A 176 -17.12 16.89 -16.41
CA VAL A 176 -16.50 17.79 -17.39
C VAL A 176 -16.35 17.11 -18.75
N LEU A 177 -15.94 15.84 -18.77
CA LEU A 177 -15.82 15.06 -20.00
C LEU A 177 -17.19 14.89 -20.68
N GLU A 178 -18.23 14.61 -19.92
CA GLU A 178 -19.60 14.50 -20.42
C GLU A 178 -20.11 15.83 -20.98
N ALA A 179 -19.97 16.92 -20.22
CA ALA A 179 -20.36 18.27 -20.65
C ALA A 179 -19.57 18.80 -21.85
N THR A 180 -18.35 18.32 -22.08
CA THR A 180 -17.56 18.67 -23.26
C THR A 180 -17.88 17.79 -24.46
N LYS A 181 -18.27 16.53 -24.28
CA LYS A 181 -18.76 15.66 -25.36
C LYS A 181 -20.07 16.16 -25.96
N SER A 182 -20.99 16.66 -25.14
CA SER A 182 -22.26 17.24 -25.60
C SER A 182 -22.13 18.51 -26.45
N LEU A 183 -20.91 19.06 -26.54
CA LEU A 183 -20.58 20.26 -27.31
C LEU A 183 -20.15 19.97 -28.76
N PHE A 184 -19.76 18.72 -29.04
CA PHE A 184 -19.22 18.26 -30.33
C PHE A 184 -20.15 17.25 -31.04
N GLN A 185 -21.37 17.07 -30.55
CA GLN A 185 -22.50 16.43 -31.24
C GLN A 185 -23.43 17.51 -31.78
#